data_AF-A0AAP2K253-F1
#
_entry.id   AF-A0AAP2K253-F1
#
_cell.length_a   1.000
_cell.length_b   1.000
_cell.length_c   1.000
_cell.angle_alpha   90.00
_cell.angle_beta   90.00
_cell.angle_gamma   90.00
#
_symmetry.space_group_name_H-M   'P 1'
#
loop_
_entity.id
_entity.type
_entity.pdbx_description
1 polymer ?
#
loop_
_entity_poly.entity_id
_entity_poly.type
_entity_poly.pdbx_seq_one_letter_code
_entity_poly.pdbx_strand_id
1 'polypeptide(L)'
;MNNKERYFQKIKKLLNKARNNSSAEEAATALRMAQKLMQAHGLSESDVALSEITECKAHKTPSNAAKPPQYMLFLIHVISKAFGVRHYLSWHGITKVRRSVVFYGIEERPQIACYAFEVLSR
;
A
#
# COMPACT_ATOMS: atom_id res chain seq x y z
N MET A 1 4.17 15.54 -7.95
CA MET A 1 3.17 14.48 -8.19
C MET A 1 3.22 14.13 -9.66
N ASN A 2 3.57 12.89 -9.97
CA ASN A 2 3.77 12.43 -11.34
C ASN A 2 2.41 12.43 -12.08
N ASN A 3 2.34 12.87 -13.34
CA ASN A 3 1.05 12.91 -14.07
C ASN A 3 0.37 11.54 -14.08
N LYS A 4 1.16 10.46 -14.10
CA LYS A 4 0.70 9.07 -14.01
C LYS A 4 -0.06 8.74 -12.72
N GLU A 5 0.39 9.22 -11.56
CA GLU A 5 -0.30 9.02 -10.27
C GLU A 5 -1.68 9.68 -10.25
N ARG A 6 -1.78 10.88 -10.83
CA ARG A 6 -3.06 11.60 -10.94
C ARG A 6 -4.06 10.84 -11.80
N TYR A 7 -3.60 10.18 -12.87
CA TYR A 7 -4.47 9.34 -13.70
C TYR A 7 -4.95 8.10 -12.94
N PHE A 8 -4.06 7.41 -12.23
CA PHE A 8 -4.46 6.28 -11.38
C PHE A 8 -5.50 6.69 -10.33
N GLN A 9 -5.31 7.83 -9.66
CA GLN A 9 -6.30 8.32 -8.68
C GLN A 9 -7.67 8.61 -9.33
N LYS A 10 -7.69 9.20 -10.53
CA LYS A 10 -8.94 9.46 -11.26
C LYS A 10 -9.63 8.16 -11.69
N ILE A 11 -8.89 7.21 -12.25
CA ILE A 11 -9.43 5.91 -12.68
C ILE A 11 -10.02 5.16 -11.48
N LYS A 12 -9.30 5.10 -10.36
CA LYS A 12 -9.80 4.47 -9.12
C LYS A 12 -11.10 5.10 -8.63
N LYS A 13 -11.18 6.44 -8.62
CA LYS A 13 -12.41 7.14 -8.22
C LYS A 13 -13.59 6.78 -9.13
N LEU A 14 -13.37 6.68 -10.44
CA LEU A 14 -14.41 6.28 -11.38
C LEU A 14 -14.84 4.82 -11.20
N LEU A 15 -13.90 3.90 -10.98
CA LEU A 15 -14.20 2.49 -10.72
C LEU A 15 -14.95 2.29 -9.40
N ASN A 16 -14.53 2.98 -8.33
CA ASN A 16 -15.26 2.96 -7.05
C ASN A 16 -16.66 3.54 -7.19
N LYS A 17 -16.82 4.63 -7.96
CA LYS A 17 -18.14 5.18 -8.27
C LYS A 17 -18.97 4.17 -9.06
N ALA A 18 -18.40 3.49 -10.05
CA ALA A 18 -19.12 2.47 -10.80
C ALA A 18 -19.59 1.30 -9.91
N ARG A 19 -18.78 0.86 -8.95
CA ARG A 19 -19.10 -0.27 -8.06
C ARG A 19 -20.14 0.06 -6.99
N ASN A 20 -20.09 1.27 -6.44
CA ASN A 20 -20.86 1.62 -5.24
C ASN A 20 -22.12 2.46 -5.53
N ASN A 21 -22.43 2.76 -6.80
CA ASN A 21 -23.57 3.60 -7.15
C ASN A 21 -24.85 2.78 -7.34
N SER A 22 -25.98 3.31 -6.85
CA SER A 22 -27.28 2.63 -6.86
C SER A 22 -27.98 2.69 -8.23
N SER A 23 -27.64 3.67 -9.07
CA SER A 23 -28.18 3.80 -10.43
C SER A 23 -27.31 3.08 -11.45
N ALA A 24 -27.90 2.10 -12.16
CA ALA A 24 -27.21 1.29 -13.17
C ALA A 24 -26.66 2.13 -14.33
N GLU A 25 -27.36 3.21 -14.72
CA GLU A 25 -26.97 4.07 -15.84
C GLU A 25 -25.75 4.95 -15.49
N GLU A 26 -25.71 5.46 -14.26
CA GLU A 26 -24.56 6.21 -13.76
C GLU A 26 -23.35 5.30 -13.53
N ALA A 27 -23.57 4.08 -13.04
CA ALA A 27 -22.53 3.08 -12.86
C ALA A 27 -21.89 2.70 -14.22
N ALA A 28 -22.72 2.41 -15.23
CA ALA A 28 -22.26 2.10 -16.59
C ALA A 28 -21.50 3.26 -17.22
N THR A 29 -21.96 4.50 -17.00
CA THR A 29 -21.29 5.70 -17.50
C THR A 29 -19.92 5.91 -16.84
N ALA A 30 -19.84 5.76 -15.51
CA ALA A 30 -18.58 5.86 -14.77
C ALA A 30 -17.57 4.78 -15.22
N LEU A 31 -18.05 3.55 -15.46
CA LEU A 31 -17.24 2.44 -15.96
C LEU A 31 -16.69 2.72 -17.36
N ARG A 32 -17.54 3.20 -18.29
CA ARG A 32 -17.10 3.60 -19.65
C ARG A 32 -16.06 4.73 -19.60
N MET A 33 -16.25 5.71 -18.71
CA MET A 33 -15.28 6.79 -18.52
C MET A 33 -13.93 6.26 -17.99
N ALA A 34 -13.95 5.34 -17.03
CA ALA A 34 -12.74 4.70 -16.51
C ALA A 34 -12.00 3.96 -17.63
N GLN A 35 -12.70 3.12 -18.40
CA GLN A 35 -12.13 2.37 -19.52
C GLN A 35 -11.53 3.28 -20.59
N LYS A 36 -12.22 4.36 -20.97
CA LYS A 36 -11.71 5.34 -21.94
C LYS A 36 -10.43 6.02 -21.45
N LEU A 37 -10.36 6.37 -20.16
CA LEU A 37 -9.20 7.02 -19.56
C LEU A 37 -8.01 6.05 -19.44
N MET A 38 -8.27 4.77 -19.18
CA MET A 38 -7.28 3.70 -19.20
C MET A 38 -6.69 3.50 -20.62
N GLN A 39 -7.54 3.42 -21.64
CA GLN A 39 -7.11 3.29 -23.03
C GLN A 39 -6.28 4.50 -23.50
N ALA A 40 -6.73 5.73 -23.18
CA ALA A 40 -6.04 6.96 -23.58
C ALA A 40 -4.60 7.07 -23.02
N HIS A 41 -4.33 6.42 -21.89
CA HIS A 41 -3.02 6.45 -21.22
C HIS A 41 -2.29 5.10 -21.25
N GLY A 42 -2.79 4.12 -22.01
CA GLY A 42 -2.17 2.80 -22.13
C GLY A 42 -2.04 2.05 -20.80
N LEU A 43 -3.00 2.23 -19.88
CA LEU A 43 -3.00 1.59 -18.57
C LEU A 43 -3.86 0.33 -18.61
N SER A 44 -3.30 -0.79 -18.16
CA SER A 44 -4.04 -2.02 -17.98
C SER A 44 -4.78 -2.04 -16.63
N GLU A 45 -5.76 -2.93 -16.49
CA GLU A 45 -6.44 -3.17 -15.21
C GLU A 45 -5.45 -3.64 -14.13
N SER A 46 -4.46 -4.44 -14.52
CA SER A 46 -3.34 -4.88 -13.68
C SER A 46 -2.55 -3.70 -13.13
N ASP A 47 -2.26 -2.68 -13.96
CA ASP A 47 -1.53 -1.48 -13.52
C ASP A 47 -2.32 -0.69 -12.47
N VAL A 48 -3.64 -0.62 -12.63
CA VAL A 48 -4.53 0.05 -11.68
C VAL A 48 -4.57 -0.70 -10.35
N ALA A 49 -4.69 -2.02 -10.39
CA ALA A 49 -4.66 -2.87 -9.20
C ALA A 49 -3.32 -2.79 -8.46
N LEU A 50 -2.19 -2.82 -9.18
CA LEU A 50 -0.86 -2.64 -8.57
C LEU A 50 -0.69 -1.25 -7.97
N SER A 51 -1.29 -0.22 -8.56
CA SER A 51 -1.28 1.12 -7.99
C SER A 51 -2.02 1.20 -6.63
N GLU A 52 -2.92 0.26 -6.31
CA GLU A 52 -3.62 0.22 -5.00
C GLU A 52 -2.75 -0.29 -3.87
N ILE A 53 -1.64 -0.94 -4.20
CA ILE A 53 -0.67 -1.42 -3.22
C ILE A 53 0.14 -0.22 -2.76
N THR A 54 0.02 0.10 -1.47
CA THR A 54 0.84 1.10 -0.80
C THR A 54 1.86 0.41 0.10
N GLU A 55 2.92 1.14 0.44
CA GLU A 55 3.93 0.69 1.40
C GLU A 55 4.11 1.74 2.51
N CYS A 56 4.40 1.26 3.72
CA CYS A 56 4.88 2.10 4.81
C CYS A 56 6.12 1.49 5.43
N LYS A 57 7.15 2.32 5.57
CA LYS A 57 8.41 1.97 6.21
C LYS A 57 8.41 2.51 7.63
N ALA A 58 8.58 1.62 8.60
CA ALA A 58 8.75 2.01 10.00
C ALA A 58 10.05 2.82 10.15
N HIS A 59 9.96 3.97 10.81
CA HIS A 59 11.04 4.90 11.05
C HIS A 59 12.01 4.38 12.12
N LYS A 60 11.49 3.65 13.11
CA LYS A 60 12.28 3.10 14.21
C LYS A 60 12.22 1.59 14.19
N THR A 61 13.39 0.97 14.24
CA THR A 61 13.54 -0.47 14.43
C THR A 61 14.38 -0.69 15.68
N PRO A 62 13.92 -1.52 16.64
CA PRO A 62 14.62 -1.72 17.92
C PRO A 62 15.97 -2.43 17.78
N SER A 63 16.25 -3.08 16.65
CA SER A 63 17.51 -3.79 16.43
C SER A 63 18.03 -3.70 15.00
N ASN A 64 19.33 -3.37 14.88
CA ASN A 64 20.11 -3.44 13.64
C ASN A 64 20.98 -4.70 13.57
N ALA A 65 20.79 -5.67 14.49
CA ALA A 65 21.58 -6.90 14.49
C ALA A 65 21.35 -7.70 13.21
N ALA A 66 22.39 -8.33 12.64
CA ALA A 66 22.27 -9.11 11.39
C ALA A 66 21.12 -10.14 11.45
N LYS A 67 20.95 -10.82 12.59
CA LYS A 67 19.76 -11.62 12.92
C LYS A 67 18.80 -10.80 13.80
N PRO A 68 17.56 -10.51 13.37
CA PRO A 68 16.59 -9.82 14.21
C PRO A 68 16.23 -10.68 15.44
N PRO A 69 15.96 -10.06 16.60
CA PRO A 69 15.44 -10.78 17.75
C PRO A 69 14.14 -11.51 17.42
N GLN A 70 13.94 -12.69 18.01
CA GLN A 70 12.80 -13.54 17.67
C GLN A 70 11.46 -12.88 18.03
N TYR A 71 11.39 -12.18 19.18
CA TYR A 71 10.20 -11.43 19.58
C TYR A 71 9.78 -10.37 18.54
N MET A 72 10.76 -9.73 17.90
CA MET A 72 10.51 -8.71 16.89
C MET A 72 9.87 -9.34 15.64
N LEU A 73 10.36 -10.50 15.20
CA LEU A 73 9.76 -11.24 14.09
C LEU A 73 8.32 -11.67 14.40
N PHE A 74 8.08 -12.17 15.62
CA PHE A 74 6.72 -12.51 16.07
C PHE A 74 5.80 -11.29 16.09
N LEU A 75 6.26 -10.15 16.61
CA LEU A 75 5.49 -8.91 16.63
C LEU A 75 5.08 -8.47 15.21
N ILE A 76 6.03 -8.44 14.28
CA ILE A 76 5.77 -8.07 12.87
C ILE A 76 4.77 -9.05 12.24
N HIS A 77 4.90 -10.35 12.53
CA HIS A 77 3.97 -11.35 12.03
C HIS A 77 2.55 -11.15 12.56
N VAL A 78 2.39 -10.93 13.86
CA VAL A 78 1.07 -10.69 14.50
C VAL A 78 0.42 -9.43 13.93
N ILE A 79 1.16 -8.33 13.82
CA ILE A 79 0.68 -7.08 13.22
C ILE A 79 0.24 -7.33 11.76
N SER A 80 1.05 -8.05 10.99
CA SER A 80 0.74 -8.35 9.60
C SER A 80 -0.56 -9.14 9.45
N LYS A 81 -0.78 -10.12 10.34
CA LYS A 81 -2.02 -10.90 10.38
C LYS A 81 -3.22 -10.06 10.83
N ALA A 82 -3.07 -9.25 11.87
CA ALA A 82 -4.15 -8.43 12.42
C ALA A 82 -4.66 -7.38 11.43
N PHE A 83 -3.77 -6.71 10.70
CA PHE A 83 -4.13 -5.65 9.75
C PHE A 83 -4.29 -6.15 8.30
N GLY A 84 -4.11 -7.46 8.05
CA GLY A 84 -4.23 -8.03 6.71
C GLY A 84 -3.22 -7.47 5.71
N VAL A 85 -1.99 -7.23 6.16
CA VAL A 85 -0.87 -6.72 5.34
C VAL A 85 0.21 -7.77 5.22
N ARG A 86 1.14 -7.57 4.28
CA ARG A 86 2.40 -8.32 4.22
C ARG A 86 3.55 -7.42 4.62
N HIS A 87 4.68 -8.03 4.93
CA HIS A 87 5.88 -7.31 5.36
C HIS A 87 7.13 -7.90 4.73
N TYR A 88 8.18 -7.09 4.68
CA TYR A 88 9.55 -7.54 4.44
C TYR A 88 10.51 -6.69 5.27
N LEU A 89 11.71 -7.22 5.48
CA LEU A 89 12.80 -6.50 6.12
C LEU A 89 13.71 -5.92 5.05
N SER A 90 14.07 -4.66 5.23
CA SER A 90 14.99 -3.95 4.35
C SER A 90 16.11 -3.32 5.17
N TRP A 91 17.15 -2.88 4.47
CA TRP A 91 18.23 -2.09 5.04
C TRP A 91 18.29 -0.76 4.30
N HIS A 92 18.51 0.33 5.03
CA HIS A 92 18.67 1.66 4.46
C HIS A 92 19.79 2.44 5.15
N GLY A 93 20.33 3.44 4.46
CA GLY A 93 21.40 4.31 4.94
C GLY A 93 22.73 4.03 4.26
N ILE A 94 23.48 5.10 3.97
CA ILE A 94 24.76 5.03 3.26
C ILE A 94 25.92 4.89 4.25
N THR A 95 25.92 5.68 5.32
CA THR A 95 27.00 5.74 6.33
C THR A 95 26.68 4.93 7.60
N LYS A 96 25.40 4.82 7.97
CA LYS A 96 24.92 3.99 9.07
C LYS A 96 23.76 3.14 8.57
N VAL A 97 24.10 1.93 8.12
CA VAL A 97 23.11 0.96 7.64
C VAL A 97 22.21 0.55 8.81
N ARG A 98 20.91 0.78 8.66
CA ARG A 98 19.88 0.47 9.64
C ARG A 98 18.83 -0.44 9.04
N ARG A 99 18.32 -1.36 9.85
CA ARG A 99 17.20 -2.20 9.46
C ARG A 99 15.93 -1.36 9.45
N SER A 100 15.07 -1.62 8.48
CA SER A 100 13.71 -1.10 8.42
C SER A 100 12.73 -2.25 8.23
N VAL A 101 11.59 -2.15 8.89
CA VAL A 101 10.43 -3.00 8.60
C VAL A 101 9.57 -2.25 7.60
N VAL A 102 9.22 -2.88 6.49
CA VAL A 102 8.31 -2.32 5.50
C VAL A 102 7.05 -3.18 5.47
N PHE A 103 5.91 -2.54 5.67
CA PHE A 103 4.60 -3.14 5.48
C PHE A 103 4.05 -2.71 4.13
N TYR A 104 3.36 -3.61 3.43
CA TYR A 104 2.70 -3.31 2.17
C TYR A 104 1.37 -4.03 2.06
N GLY A 105 0.44 -3.43 1.33
CA GLY A 105 -0.95 -3.86 1.29
C GLY A 105 -1.83 -2.85 0.59
N ILE A 106 -3.13 -3.12 0.60
CA ILE A 106 -4.12 -2.30 -0.12
C ILE A 106 -4.56 -1.14 0.78
N GLU A 107 -4.82 0.01 0.17
CA GLU A 107 -5.36 1.22 0.82
C GLU A 107 -4.45 1.71 1.97
N GLU A 108 -5.04 2.00 3.15
CA GLU A 108 -4.37 2.64 4.27
C GLU A 108 -3.81 1.65 5.30
N ARG A 109 -4.07 0.35 5.11
CA ARG A 109 -3.68 -0.72 6.03
C ARG A 109 -2.17 -0.74 6.33
N PRO A 110 -1.27 -0.51 5.36
CA PRO A 110 0.16 -0.47 5.63
C PRO A 110 0.55 0.65 6.58
N GLN A 111 -0.05 1.85 6.50
CA GLN A 111 0.27 2.94 7.43
C GLN A 111 -0.18 2.61 8.86
N ILE A 112 -1.35 1.98 9.02
CA ILE A 112 -1.86 1.59 10.34
C ILE A 112 -0.95 0.51 10.96
N ALA A 113 -0.56 -0.51 10.19
CA ALA A 113 0.34 -1.56 10.64
C ALA A 113 1.72 -1.01 11.05
N CYS A 114 2.25 -0.09 10.24
CA CYS A 114 3.51 0.61 10.47
C CYS A 114 3.47 1.42 11.77
N TYR A 115 2.39 2.18 11.99
CA TYR A 115 2.17 2.91 13.24
C TYR A 115 2.07 1.99 14.46
N ALA A 116 1.28 0.92 14.36
CA ALA A 116 1.15 -0.07 15.44
C ALA A 116 2.50 -0.68 15.79
N PHE A 117 3.31 -1.03 14.80
CA PHE A 117 4.66 -1.54 15.02
C PHE A 117 5.53 -0.54 15.78
N GLU A 118 5.58 0.73 15.36
CA GLU A 118 6.39 1.76 16.01
C GLU A 118 5.98 2.06 17.46
N VAL A 119 4.69 1.92 17.78
CA VAL A 119 4.19 2.09 19.14
C VAL A 119 4.54 0.88 20.01
N LEU A 120 4.36 -0.33 19.48
CA LEU A 120 4.57 -1.58 20.22
C LEU A 120 6.04 -2.00 20.33
N SER A 121 6.91 -1.52 19.44
CA SER A 121 8.33 -1.86 19.43
C SER A 121 9.19 -1.00 20.36
N ARG A 122 8.57 -0.18 21.21
CA ARG A 122 9.25 0.72 22.14
C ARG A 122 9.87 -0.03 23.31
#